data_AF-A0A0D6EL54-F1
#
_entry.id   AF-A0A0D6EL54-F1
#
_cell.length_a   1.000
_cell.length_b   1.000
_cell.length_c   1.000
_cell.angle_alpha   90.00
_cell.angle_beta   90.00
_cell.angle_gamma   90.00
#
_symmetry.space_group_name_H-M   'P 1'
#
loop_
_entity.id
_entity.type
_entity.pdbx_description
1 polymer ?
#
loop_
_entity_poly.entity_id
_entity_poly.type
_entity_poly.pdbx_seq_one_letter_code
_entity_poly.pdbx_strand_id
1 'polypeptide(L)'
;MVNGNLSHSMRENYQLGVENYYKIVQESCQWVFQLLAGSYRNPHFPGLKRLMDTYVAKEKPTSIKVLDLAAGSGEATEALLSWKASRWPSSPSSGSSTTPTPPVSTALPSQPASRAPTPSAPIAPRPFMPPRAVVRPVRATVLSSIPEPSLSITAADPFTSPAYRARTGLPCLELSFAQVAAGALPPPGGASAPPAEDVVELYDLVIVSFALHLVESPSELWALLAALGKRARWLCVTAPHKKPDIKSTWGWRRWDPSAAWRPAEGRGNVGGVEGDGFEIVLDRVRLRLWRSEENWQEVE
;
A
#
# COMPACT_ATOMS: atom_id res chain seq x y z
N MET A 1 -0.82 25.38 25.99
CA MET A 1 -1.29 25.22 24.60
C MET A 1 -0.06 25.08 23.72
N VAL A 2 0.26 23.85 23.30
CA VAL A 2 1.45 23.58 22.48
C VAL A 2 0.97 23.46 21.03
N ASN A 3 1.36 24.43 20.20
CA ASN A 3 1.03 24.46 18.79
C ASN A 3 1.67 23.27 18.08
N GLY A 4 0.82 22.38 17.54
CA GLY A 4 1.21 21.23 16.72
C GLY A 4 1.63 21.63 15.32
N ASN A 5 2.79 22.27 15.19
CA ASN A 5 3.45 22.43 13.91
C ASN A 5 4.64 21.47 13.86
N LEU A 6 4.38 20.21 13.47
CA LEU A 6 5.41 19.20 13.15
C LEU A 6 6.06 19.53 11.79
N SER A 7 6.54 20.78 11.64
CA SER A 7 7.37 21.22 10.51
C SER A 7 8.86 21.04 10.79
N HIS A 8 9.21 20.29 11.84
CA HIS A 8 10.57 19.85 12.11
C HIS A 8 10.90 18.68 11.20
N SER A 9 12.06 18.74 10.54
CA SER A 9 12.46 17.72 9.57
C SER A 9 12.46 16.36 10.27
N MET A 10 12.02 15.27 9.61
CA MET A 10 12.00 13.91 10.20
C MET A 10 13.32 13.54 10.91
N ARG A 11 14.45 14.09 10.45
CA ARG A 11 15.77 13.95 11.08
C ARG A 11 15.85 14.48 12.52
N GLU A 12 15.12 15.55 12.85
CA GLU A 12 15.04 16.12 14.21
C GLU A 12 14.18 15.24 15.11
N ASN A 13 13.13 14.62 14.56
CA ASN A 13 12.25 13.71 15.31
C ASN A 13 12.96 12.41 15.75
N TYR A 14 14.00 11.98 15.02
CA TYR A 14 14.82 10.82 15.39
C TYR A 14 15.94 11.12 16.40
N GLN A 15 16.15 12.39 16.79
CA GLN A 15 17.23 12.77 17.73
C GLN A 15 17.06 12.15 19.13
N LEU A 16 15.84 11.81 19.53
CA LEU A 16 15.54 11.12 20.79
C LEU A 16 15.75 9.60 20.71
N GLY A 17 16.21 9.09 19.57
CA GLY A 17 16.28 7.67 19.24
C GLY A 17 15.03 7.20 18.50
N VAL A 18 15.23 6.38 17.47
CA VAL A 18 14.17 5.78 16.64
C VAL A 18 13.13 5.05 17.49
N GLU A 19 13.59 4.37 18.55
CA GLU A 19 12.72 3.65 19.49
C GLU A 19 11.77 4.60 20.25
N ASN A 20 12.28 5.71 20.79
CA ASN A 20 11.45 6.68 21.52
C ASN A 20 10.48 7.41 20.59
N TYR A 21 10.91 7.71 19.35
CA TYR A 21 10.02 8.28 18.34
C TYR A 21 8.83 7.36 18.06
N TYR A 22 9.07 6.07 17.78
CA TYR A 22 7.97 5.15 17.49
C TYR A 22 7.08 4.88 18.70
N LYS A 23 7.60 4.91 19.93
CA LYS A 23 6.77 4.88 21.16
C LYS A 23 5.84 6.09 21.25
N ILE A 24 6.37 7.30 21.05
CA ILE A 24 5.58 8.54 21.06
C ILE A 24 4.54 8.55 19.93
N VAL A 25 4.93 8.11 18.73
CA VAL A 25 4.04 7.99 17.57
C VAL A 25 2.97 6.94 17.83
N GLN A 26 3.27 5.82 18.47
CA GLN A 26 2.28 4.81 18.83
C GLN A 26 1.20 5.37 19.77
N GLU A 27 1.60 6.12 20.81
CA GLU A 27 0.66 6.76 21.74
C GLU A 27 -0.14 7.90 21.08
N SER A 28 0.49 8.66 20.18
CA SER A 28 -0.11 9.84 19.54
C SER A 28 -0.98 9.49 18.32
N CYS A 29 -0.59 8.47 17.54
CA CYS A 29 -1.30 8.05 16.33
C CYS A 29 -2.68 7.49 16.64
N GLN A 30 -2.86 6.83 17.78
CA GLN A 30 -4.16 6.29 18.15
C GLN A 30 -5.22 7.40 18.31
N TRP A 31 -4.81 8.59 18.74
CA TRP A 31 -5.68 9.76 18.87
C TRP A 31 -5.79 10.61 17.59
N VAL A 32 -4.68 10.82 16.87
CA VAL A 32 -4.67 11.65 15.65
C VAL A 32 -5.35 10.95 14.48
N PHE A 33 -5.21 9.62 14.35
CA PHE A 33 -5.79 8.87 13.26
C PHE A 33 -7.33 8.90 13.31
N GLN A 34 -7.92 8.86 14.51
CA GLN A 34 -9.37 8.95 14.71
C GLN A 34 -9.94 10.33 14.30
N LEU A 35 -9.16 11.40 14.42
CA LEU A 35 -9.57 12.77 14.15
C LEU A 35 -9.41 13.18 12.67
N LEU A 36 -8.44 12.58 11.96
CA LEU A 36 -8.09 12.93 10.57
C LEU A 36 -8.44 11.85 9.53
N ALA A 37 -9.02 10.71 9.95
CA ALA A 37 -9.29 9.53 9.11
C ALA A 37 -10.02 9.86 7.79
N GLY A 38 -10.89 10.88 7.77
CA GLY A 38 -11.65 11.26 6.58
C GLY A 38 -10.83 11.94 5.47
N SER A 39 -9.59 12.35 5.75
CA SER A 39 -8.70 13.04 4.80
C SER A 39 -7.38 12.30 4.55
N TYR A 40 -7.09 11.25 5.34
CA TYR A 40 -5.86 10.49 5.21
C TYR A 40 -5.86 9.67 3.93
N ARG A 41 -4.89 9.94 3.05
CA ARG A 41 -4.66 9.18 1.83
C ARG A 41 -3.37 8.40 2.00
N ASN A 42 -3.47 7.07 1.92
CA ASN A 42 -2.31 6.18 1.95
C ASN A 42 -1.35 6.53 0.80
N PRO A 43 -0.16 7.08 1.09
CA PRO A 43 0.76 7.57 0.07
C PRO A 43 1.46 6.44 -0.69
N HIS A 44 1.44 5.21 -0.15
CA HIS A 44 2.02 4.03 -0.80
C HIS A 44 1.11 3.44 -1.88
N PHE A 45 -0.22 3.62 -1.75
CA PHE A 45 -1.20 2.96 -2.61
C PHE A 45 -1.00 3.22 -4.12
N PRO A 46 -0.86 4.46 -4.60
CA PRO A 46 -0.74 4.70 -6.05
C PRO A 46 0.48 4.01 -6.67
N GLY A 47 1.62 4.05 -5.98
CA GLY A 47 2.86 3.43 -6.44
C GLY A 47 2.78 1.91 -6.43
N LEU A 48 2.36 1.33 -5.30
CA LEU A 48 2.23 -0.12 -5.14
C LEU A 48 1.19 -0.70 -6.11
N LYS A 49 0.05 -0.02 -6.31
CA LYS A 49 -0.95 -0.42 -7.31
C LYS A 49 -0.33 -0.57 -8.69
N ARG A 50 0.42 0.46 -9.15
CA ARG A 50 1.06 0.46 -10.48
C ARG A 50 2.13 -0.63 -10.59
N LEU A 51 2.92 -0.83 -9.54
CA LEU A 51 3.89 -1.93 -9.47
C LEU A 51 3.18 -3.28 -9.62
N MET A 52 2.17 -3.54 -8.80
CA MET A 52 1.48 -4.83 -8.78
C MET A 52 0.72 -5.11 -10.08
N ASP A 53 0.12 -4.09 -10.70
CA ASP A 53 -0.51 -4.22 -12.01
C ASP A 53 0.49 -4.65 -13.09
N THR A 54 1.71 -4.12 -13.04
CA THR A 54 2.81 -4.46 -13.96
C THR A 54 3.38 -5.84 -13.65
N TYR A 55 3.67 -6.12 -12.38
CA TYR A 55 4.17 -7.40 -11.89
C TYR A 55 3.28 -8.56 -12.31
N VAL A 56 1.98 -8.48 -12.04
CA VAL A 56 1.03 -9.55 -12.42
C VAL A 56 0.94 -9.72 -13.94
N ALA A 57 0.98 -8.63 -14.70
CA ALA A 57 0.93 -8.70 -16.16
C ALA A 57 2.18 -9.37 -16.76
N LYS A 58 3.34 -9.17 -16.14
CA LYS A 58 4.65 -9.62 -16.65
C LYS A 58 5.04 -11.00 -16.13
N GLU A 59 4.92 -11.21 -14.82
CA GLU A 59 5.34 -12.45 -14.15
C GLU A 59 4.21 -13.50 -14.10
N LYS A 60 2.94 -13.10 -14.33
CA LYS A 60 1.75 -13.97 -14.34
C LYS A 60 1.72 -15.00 -13.19
N PRO A 61 1.93 -14.55 -11.94
CA PRO A 61 1.99 -15.45 -10.80
C PRO A 61 0.63 -16.09 -10.55
N THR A 62 0.62 -17.36 -10.12
CA THR A 62 -0.58 -18.03 -9.58
C THR A 62 -0.76 -17.77 -8.08
N SER A 63 0.35 -17.47 -7.38
CA SER A 63 0.40 -17.06 -5.98
C SER A 63 1.42 -15.95 -5.80
N ILE A 64 1.17 -15.02 -4.87
CA ILE A 64 2.08 -13.94 -4.51
C ILE A 64 2.31 -13.98 -3.01
N LYS A 65 3.56 -14.23 -2.62
CA LYS A 65 4.03 -14.29 -1.24
C LYS A 65 4.79 -13.00 -0.93
N VAL A 66 4.19 -12.13 -0.13
CA VAL A 66 4.73 -10.81 0.19
C VAL A 66 5.27 -10.78 1.62
N LEU A 67 6.44 -10.16 1.79
CA LEU A 67 6.92 -9.69 3.09
C LEU A 67 6.76 -8.17 3.16
N ASP A 68 5.92 -7.66 4.06
CA ASP A 68 5.88 -6.25 4.44
C ASP A 68 6.84 -6.03 5.63
N LEU A 69 8.06 -5.57 5.33
CA LEU A 69 9.14 -5.45 6.30
C LEU A 69 9.28 -4.00 6.77
N ALA A 70 9.33 -3.82 8.09
CA ALA A 70 9.11 -2.53 8.76
C ALA A 70 7.74 -1.96 8.33
N ALA A 71 6.70 -2.77 8.55
CA ALA A 71 5.36 -2.54 8.05
C ALA A 71 4.68 -1.28 8.62
N GLY A 72 5.22 -0.68 9.69
CA GLY A 72 4.60 0.46 10.33
C GLY A 72 3.19 0.10 10.81
N SER A 73 2.20 0.97 10.57
CA SER A 73 0.80 0.66 10.86
C SER A 73 0.13 -0.26 9.82
N GLY A 74 0.85 -0.71 8.79
CA GLY A 74 0.32 -1.63 7.76
C GLY A 74 -0.20 -0.96 6.50
N GLU A 75 0.32 0.22 6.16
CA GLU A 75 -0.13 0.95 4.97
C GLU A 75 0.19 0.24 3.66
N ALA A 76 1.36 -0.38 3.55
CA ALA A 76 1.70 -1.16 2.36
C ALA A 76 0.81 -2.41 2.26
N THR A 77 0.58 -3.12 3.37
CA THR A 77 -0.44 -4.19 3.45
C THR A 77 -1.81 -3.72 2.97
N GLU A 78 -2.38 -2.63 3.51
CA GLU A 78 -3.68 -2.10 3.07
C GLU A 78 -3.69 -1.76 1.58
N ALA A 79 -2.58 -1.22 1.06
CA ALA A 79 -2.46 -0.90 -0.34
C ALA A 79 -2.52 -2.15 -1.23
N LEU A 80 -1.89 -3.25 -0.82
CA LEU A 80 -1.94 -4.53 -1.53
C LEU A 80 -3.33 -5.16 -1.48
N LEU A 81 -3.96 -5.18 -0.29
CA LEU A 81 -5.32 -5.69 -0.13
C LEU A 81 -6.32 -4.89 -0.97
N SER A 82 -6.22 -3.56 -0.95
CA SER A 82 -7.05 -2.66 -1.75
C SER A 82 -6.81 -2.84 -3.25
N TRP A 83 -5.55 -3.02 -3.67
CA TRP A 83 -5.22 -3.32 -5.06
C TRP A 83 -5.89 -4.61 -5.51
N LYS A 84 -5.74 -5.69 -4.73
CA LYS A 84 -6.34 -7.00 -5.04
C LYS A 84 -7.86 -6.89 -5.19
N ALA A 85 -8.54 -6.29 -4.20
CA ALA A 85 -9.99 -6.08 -4.21
C ALA A 85 -10.46 -5.22 -5.39
N SER A 86 -9.67 -4.21 -5.79
CA SER A 86 -10.00 -3.35 -6.94
C SER A 86 -9.88 -4.07 -8.29
N ARG A 87 -9.00 -5.07 -8.38
CA ARG A 87 -8.69 -5.78 -9.62
C ARG A 87 -9.53 -7.05 -9.82
N TRP A 88 -9.82 -7.76 -8.72
CA TRP A 88 -10.72 -8.90 -8.68
C TRP A 88 -11.80 -8.63 -7.64
N PRO A 89 -12.81 -7.81 -7.96
CA PRO A 89 -13.91 -7.58 -7.05
C PRO A 89 -14.64 -8.89 -6.82
N SER A 90 -14.70 -9.35 -5.57
CA SER A 90 -15.61 -10.43 -5.18
C SER A 90 -17.01 -10.03 -5.64
N SER A 91 -17.66 -10.88 -6.42
CA SER A 91 -19.07 -10.65 -6.75
C SER A 91 -19.82 -10.51 -5.43
N PRO A 92 -20.62 -9.45 -5.23
CA PRO A 92 -21.45 -9.38 -4.05
C PRO A 92 -22.30 -10.66 -4.06
N SER A 93 -22.13 -11.49 -3.03
CA SER A 93 -23.08 -12.55 -2.76
C SER A 93 -24.43 -11.86 -2.76
N SER A 94 -25.30 -12.25 -3.68
CA SER A 94 -26.68 -11.81 -3.75
C SER A 94 -27.37 -12.33 -2.49
N GLY A 95 -27.14 -11.63 -1.37
CA GLY A 95 -27.88 -11.79 -0.15
C GLY A 95 -29.33 -11.52 -0.50
N SER A 96 -30.15 -12.55 -0.36
CA SER A 96 -31.59 -12.47 -0.40
C SER A 96 -32.05 -11.30 0.47
N SER A 97 -32.35 -10.17 -0.15
CA SER A 97 -33.05 -9.07 0.49
C SER A 97 -34.48 -9.54 0.72
N THR A 98 -34.73 -10.15 1.86
CA THR A 98 -36.08 -10.33 2.38
C THR A 98 -36.62 -8.94 2.67
N THR A 99 -37.46 -8.46 1.76
CA THR A 99 -38.16 -7.19 1.86
C THR A 99 -38.96 -7.16 3.16
N PRO A 100 -38.71 -6.24 4.10
CA PRO A 100 -39.65 -5.99 5.19
C PRO A 100 -40.78 -5.11 4.64
N THR A 101 -41.99 -5.68 4.65
CA THR A 101 -43.26 -5.03 4.35
C THR A 101 -43.47 -3.80 5.26
N PRO A 102 -43.88 -2.63 4.74
CA PRO A 102 -44.19 -1.49 5.59
C PRO A 102 -45.55 -1.68 6.30
N PRO A 103 -45.69 -1.30 7.59
CA PRO A 103 -46.98 -1.27 8.25
C PRO A 103 -47.80 -0.03 7.85
N VAL A 104 -49.09 -0.29 7.68
CA VAL A 104 -50.19 0.63 7.37
C VAL A 104 -50.30 1.74 8.43
N SER A 105 -50.29 3.02 7.98
CA SER A 105 -50.67 4.17 8.82
C SER A 105 -52.13 4.56 8.57
N THR A 106 -52.94 4.49 9.63
CA THR A 106 -54.30 5.01 9.72
C THR A 106 -54.29 6.52 9.98
N ALA A 107 -55.26 7.22 9.40
CA ALA A 107 -55.34 8.68 9.31
C ALA A 107 -56.39 9.33 10.24
N LEU A 108 -56.17 10.62 10.51
CA LEU A 108 -57.12 11.74 10.78
C LEU A 108 -57.75 11.89 12.20
N PRO A 109 -58.23 13.09 12.65
CA PRO A 109 -58.74 14.21 11.81
C PRO A 109 -58.45 15.70 12.21
N SER A 110 -58.31 16.54 11.17
CA SER A 110 -58.88 17.88 10.86
C SER A 110 -58.94 19.08 11.85
N GLN A 111 -58.50 20.27 11.35
CA GLN A 111 -59.23 21.57 11.16
C GLN A 111 -58.32 22.83 11.35
N PRO A 112 -58.69 24.07 10.97
CA PRO A 112 -59.07 24.57 9.63
C PRO A 112 -58.35 25.90 9.25
N ALA A 113 -58.73 26.44 8.09
CA ALA A 113 -58.09 27.48 7.26
C ALA A 113 -58.12 28.95 7.76
N SER A 114 -57.21 29.77 7.22
CA SER A 114 -57.40 31.22 7.02
C SER A 114 -56.60 31.71 5.80
N ARG A 115 -57.10 32.77 5.15
CA ARG A 115 -57.05 33.02 3.70
C ARG A 115 -56.46 34.41 3.38
N ALA A 116 -55.43 34.48 2.52
CA ALA A 116 -55.03 35.54 1.55
C ALA A 116 -54.74 36.99 2.07
N PRO A 117 -54.12 37.94 1.30
CA PRO A 117 -53.80 37.95 -0.14
C PRO A 117 -52.39 38.43 -0.59
N THR A 118 -52.11 38.21 -1.88
CA THR A 118 -51.03 38.73 -2.77
C THR A 118 -51.18 40.23 -3.09
N PRO A 119 -50.13 40.99 -3.52
CA PRO A 119 -49.47 40.93 -4.87
C PRO A 119 -47.93 41.16 -4.81
N SER A 120 -47.08 40.89 -5.81
CA SER A 120 -47.08 41.29 -7.23
C SER A 120 -46.02 40.47 -8.01
N ALA A 121 -46.26 40.16 -9.27
CA ALA A 121 -45.26 39.76 -10.28
C ALA A 121 -44.71 41.02 -11.01
N PRO A 122 -43.74 41.00 -11.97
CA PRO A 122 -43.09 39.85 -12.63
C PRO A 122 -41.58 40.02 -12.96
N ILE A 123 -40.79 38.93 -13.04
CA ILE A 123 -39.73 38.74 -14.06
C ILE A 123 -39.60 37.22 -14.29
N ALA A 124 -39.80 36.77 -15.53
CA ALA A 124 -39.72 35.36 -15.90
C ALA A 124 -38.26 34.89 -16.10
N PRO A 125 -37.78 33.87 -15.38
CA PRO A 125 -36.57 33.14 -15.74
C PRO A 125 -36.94 32.01 -16.72
N ARG A 126 -36.16 31.88 -17.78
CA ARG A 126 -36.27 30.80 -18.77
C ARG A 126 -36.09 29.43 -18.10
N PRO A 127 -36.78 28.37 -18.56
CA PRO A 127 -36.56 27.04 -18.03
C PRO A 127 -35.13 26.58 -18.35
N PHE A 128 -34.33 26.37 -17.31
CA PHE A 128 -33.02 25.74 -17.38
C PHE A 128 -33.26 24.24 -17.61
N MET A 129 -32.99 23.75 -18.82
CA MET A 129 -33.00 22.31 -19.09
C MET A 129 -31.79 21.69 -18.38
N PRO A 130 -31.94 20.68 -17.51
CA PRO A 130 -30.79 19.97 -16.97
C PRO A 130 -30.08 19.23 -18.12
N PRO A 131 -28.74 19.24 -18.18
CA PRO A 131 -28.04 18.41 -19.15
C PRO A 131 -28.37 16.95 -18.88
N ARG A 132 -28.89 16.26 -19.90
CA ARG A 132 -29.06 14.80 -19.90
C ARG A 132 -27.71 14.19 -19.51
N ALA A 133 -27.67 13.49 -18.38
CA ALA A 133 -26.53 12.68 -18.00
C ALA A 133 -26.34 11.62 -19.09
N VAL A 134 -25.38 11.85 -19.97
CA VAL A 134 -24.89 10.83 -20.90
C VAL A 134 -24.15 9.83 -20.02
N VAL A 135 -24.86 8.78 -19.61
CA VAL A 135 -24.26 7.60 -19.00
C VAL A 135 -23.38 6.99 -20.08
N ARG A 136 -22.11 7.38 -20.06
CA ARG A 136 -21.08 6.81 -20.92
C ARG A 136 -20.90 5.37 -20.43
N PRO A 137 -21.19 4.34 -21.23
CA PRO A 137 -20.97 2.98 -20.80
C PRO A 137 -19.48 2.84 -20.48
N VAL A 138 -19.19 2.45 -19.24
CA VAL A 138 -17.85 2.12 -18.78
C VAL A 138 -17.40 0.93 -19.63
N ARG A 139 -16.58 1.21 -20.65
CA ARG A 139 -15.95 0.19 -21.47
C ARG A 139 -15.08 -0.64 -20.53
N ALA A 140 -15.55 -1.84 -20.19
CA ALA A 140 -14.76 -2.81 -19.46
C ALA A 140 -13.48 -3.08 -20.26
N THR A 141 -12.38 -2.49 -19.81
CA THR A 141 -11.07 -2.62 -20.44
C THR A 141 -10.64 -4.07 -20.33
N VAL A 142 -10.05 -4.57 -21.42
CA VAL A 142 -9.66 -5.96 -21.75
C VAL A 142 -8.59 -6.58 -20.80
N LEU A 143 -8.55 -6.18 -19.52
CA LEU A 143 -7.62 -6.73 -18.51
C LEU A 143 -8.16 -8.01 -17.83
N SER A 144 -9.34 -8.49 -18.22
CA SER A 144 -10.10 -9.55 -17.56
C SER A 144 -9.61 -10.97 -17.81
N SER A 145 -8.44 -11.18 -18.43
CA SER A 145 -7.95 -12.53 -18.77
C SER A 145 -6.87 -13.07 -17.83
N ILE A 146 -6.40 -12.30 -16.84
CA ILE A 146 -5.39 -12.79 -15.89
C ILE A 146 -6.11 -13.41 -14.68
N PRO A 147 -5.89 -14.70 -14.38
CA PRO A 147 -6.46 -15.36 -13.20
C PRO A 147 -6.10 -14.61 -11.92
N GLU A 148 -7.00 -14.65 -10.94
CA GLU A 148 -6.73 -14.07 -9.61
C GLU A 148 -5.63 -14.87 -8.91
N PRO A 149 -4.49 -14.25 -8.54
CA PRO A 149 -3.49 -14.93 -7.75
C PRO A 149 -3.93 -15.03 -6.28
N SER A 150 -3.55 -16.13 -5.63
CA SER A 150 -3.58 -16.17 -4.16
C SER A 150 -2.58 -15.16 -3.61
N LEU A 151 -2.94 -14.43 -2.56
CA LEU A 151 -2.09 -13.39 -1.96
C LEU A 151 -1.88 -13.75 -0.49
N SER A 152 -0.63 -13.97 -0.10
CA SER A 152 -0.21 -14.19 1.28
C SER A 152 0.74 -13.09 1.70
N ILE A 153 0.48 -12.46 2.85
CA ILE A 153 1.29 -11.36 3.38
C ILE A 153 1.82 -11.76 4.75
N THR A 154 3.14 -11.77 4.91
CA THR A 154 3.82 -11.79 6.19
C THR A 154 4.27 -10.37 6.51
N ALA A 155 3.98 -9.86 7.71
CA ALA A 155 4.44 -8.56 8.15
C ALA A 155 5.43 -8.68 9.30
N ALA A 156 6.40 -7.77 9.34
CA ALA A 156 7.35 -7.65 10.43
C ALA A 156 7.62 -6.19 10.76
N ASP A 157 7.48 -5.83 12.03
CA ASP A 157 7.85 -4.53 12.58
C ASP A 157 8.11 -4.67 14.09
N PRO A 158 9.30 -4.30 14.60
CA PRO A 158 9.64 -4.47 16.01
C PRO A 158 8.97 -3.43 16.93
N PHE A 159 8.41 -2.35 16.39
CA PHE A 159 7.89 -1.23 17.20
C PHE A 159 6.39 -1.02 17.01
N THR A 160 5.85 -1.25 15.82
CA THR A 160 4.46 -0.90 15.48
C THR A 160 3.56 -2.11 15.29
N SER A 161 3.98 -3.30 15.72
CA SER A 161 3.19 -4.54 15.66
C SER A 161 1.76 -4.39 16.23
N PRO A 162 1.51 -3.65 17.34
CA PRO A 162 0.15 -3.47 17.84
C PRO A 162 -0.72 -2.59 16.94
N ALA A 163 -0.15 -1.50 16.41
CA ALA A 163 -0.85 -0.59 15.50
C ALA A 163 -1.17 -1.28 14.16
N TYR A 164 -0.23 -2.09 13.65
CA TYR A 164 -0.44 -2.92 12.47
C TYR A 164 -1.62 -3.89 12.66
N ARG A 165 -1.64 -4.64 13.77
CA ARG A 165 -2.71 -5.61 14.07
C ARG A 165 -4.06 -4.91 14.21
N ALA A 166 -4.10 -3.77 14.91
CA ALA A 166 -5.32 -2.99 15.09
C ALA A 166 -5.90 -2.48 13.76
N ARG A 167 -5.04 -2.07 12.82
CA ARG A 167 -5.47 -1.51 11.54
C ARG A 167 -5.81 -2.56 10.50
N THR A 168 -4.99 -3.60 10.36
CA THR A 168 -5.11 -4.59 9.28
C THR A 168 -5.88 -5.85 9.68
N GLY A 169 -5.96 -6.15 10.98
CA GLY A 169 -6.45 -7.42 11.50
C GLY A 169 -5.50 -8.61 11.25
N LEU A 170 -4.32 -8.38 10.66
CA LEU A 170 -3.35 -9.43 10.32
C LEU A 170 -2.23 -9.53 11.38
N PRO A 171 -1.60 -10.71 11.54
CA PRO A 171 -0.44 -10.85 12.43
C PRO A 171 0.76 -10.04 11.93
N CYS A 172 1.58 -9.59 12.87
CA CYS A 172 2.83 -8.88 12.62
C CYS A 172 3.90 -9.43 13.55
N LEU A 173 5.01 -9.87 12.96
CA LEU A 173 6.19 -10.35 13.68
C LEU A 173 6.93 -9.16 14.29
N GLU A 174 7.49 -9.35 15.48
CA GLU A 174 8.30 -8.32 16.15
C GLU A 174 9.78 -8.53 15.82
N LEU A 175 10.10 -8.56 14.52
CA LEU A 175 11.45 -8.75 14.01
C LEU A 175 12.07 -7.42 13.59
N SER A 176 13.24 -7.13 14.14
CA SER A 176 14.10 -6.02 13.71
C SER A 176 14.91 -6.38 12.46
N PHE A 177 15.46 -5.37 11.78
CA PHE A 177 16.40 -5.58 10.67
C PHE A 177 17.60 -6.44 11.06
N ALA A 178 18.14 -6.29 12.28
CA ALA A 178 19.26 -7.09 12.75
C ALA A 178 18.89 -8.58 12.86
N GLN A 179 17.70 -8.89 13.38
CA GLN A 179 17.22 -10.27 13.46
C GLN A 179 16.94 -10.86 12.07
N VAL A 180 16.39 -10.07 11.15
CA VAL A 180 16.21 -10.51 9.76
C VAL A 180 17.57 -10.78 9.09
N ALA A 181 18.55 -9.91 9.28
CA ALA A 181 19.92 -10.12 8.80
C ALA A 181 20.57 -11.39 9.39
N ALA A 182 20.22 -11.73 10.64
CA ALA A 182 20.65 -12.97 11.30
C ALA A 182 19.85 -14.22 10.87
N GLY A 183 18.91 -14.11 9.93
CA GLY A 183 18.17 -15.24 9.38
C GLY A 183 16.91 -15.63 10.15
N ALA A 184 16.39 -14.77 11.04
CA ALA A 184 15.18 -15.05 11.83
C ALA A 184 13.86 -15.01 11.03
N LEU A 185 13.92 -14.77 9.72
CA LEU A 185 12.75 -14.63 8.87
C LEU A 185 12.09 -15.99 8.61
N PRO A 186 10.79 -16.17 8.90
CA PRO A 186 10.12 -17.43 8.63
C PRO A 186 9.98 -17.70 7.12
N PRO A 187 9.62 -18.94 6.71
CA PRO A 187 9.14 -19.16 5.35
C PRO A 187 7.81 -18.42 5.13
N PRO A 188 7.51 -18.01 3.87
CA PRO A 188 6.21 -17.42 3.56
C PRO A 188 5.04 -18.35 3.91
N GLY A 189 3.88 -17.79 4.21
CA GLY A 189 2.66 -18.57 4.43
C GLY A 189 2.50 -19.19 5.81
N GLY A 190 3.53 -19.17 6.67
CA GLY A 190 3.41 -19.48 8.09
C GLY A 190 2.86 -20.88 8.41
N ALA A 191 3.77 -21.84 8.62
CA ALA A 191 3.53 -23.11 9.32
C ALA A 191 2.82 -24.27 8.60
N SER A 192 3.29 -24.70 7.42
CA SER A 192 2.96 -26.04 6.92
C SER A 192 4.22 -26.87 6.65
N ALA A 193 4.52 -27.76 7.61
CA ALA A 193 5.63 -28.72 7.64
C ALA A 193 7.04 -28.12 7.48
N PRO A 194 8.08 -28.72 8.08
CA PRO A 194 9.43 -28.43 7.61
C PRO A 194 9.43 -28.72 6.10
N PRO A 195 9.86 -27.78 5.25
CA PRO A 195 10.22 -28.17 3.89
C PRO A 195 11.22 -29.32 3.97
N ALA A 196 11.26 -30.19 2.97
CA ALA A 196 12.38 -31.11 2.82
C ALA A 196 13.68 -30.31 3.03
N GLU A 197 14.65 -30.84 3.79
CA GLU A 197 15.73 -30.09 4.43
C GLU A 197 16.55 -29.17 3.48
N ASP A 198 16.37 -29.31 2.17
CA ASP A 198 17.05 -28.56 1.11
C ASP A 198 16.18 -27.52 0.34
N VAL A 199 14.87 -27.39 0.60
CA VAL A 199 14.00 -26.47 -0.18
C VAL A 199 13.74 -25.18 0.58
N VAL A 200 14.42 -24.10 0.17
CA VAL A 200 14.18 -22.75 0.68
C VAL A 200 12.97 -22.14 -0.05
N GLU A 201 11.86 -21.99 0.66
CA GLU A 201 10.70 -21.27 0.15
C GLU A 201 10.94 -19.75 0.14
N LEU A 202 10.77 -19.14 -1.03
CA LEU A 202 11.06 -17.72 -1.27
C LEU A 202 9.81 -16.85 -1.17
N TYR A 203 9.99 -15.64 -0.65
CA TYR A 203 9.08 -14.53 -0.87
C TYR A 203 9.18 -14.08 -2.33
N ASP A 204 8.05 -13.80 -2.95
CA ASP A 204 8.03 -13.21 -4.29
C ASP A 204 8.46 -11.74 -4.21
N LEU A 205 7.93 -11.01 -3.22
CA LEU A 205 8.15 -9.58 -3.08
C LEU A 205 8.37 -9.19 -1.62
N VAL A 206 9.48 -8.51 -1.34
CA VAL A 206 9.71 -7.80 -0.08
C VAL A 206 9.41 -6.33 -0.31
N ILE A 207 8.56 -5.74 0.54
CA ILE A 207 8.31 -4.30 0.57
C ILE A 207 8.96 -3.74 1.82
N VAL A 208 9.72 -2.65 1.67
CA VAL A 208 10.23 -1.86 2.79
C VAL A 208 9.76 -0.42 2.60
N SER A 209 8.86 0.02 3.48
CA SER A 209 8.24 1.34 3.38
C SER A 209 8.84 2.30 4.40
N PHE A 210 9.48 3.37 3.91
CA PHE A 210 10.03 4.47 4.71
C PHE A 210 11.02 4.07 5.82
N ALA A 211 11.56 2.85 5.82
CA ALA A 211 12.37 2.36 6.93
C ALA A 211 13.81 1.99 6.57
N LEU A 212 14.11 1.63 5.31
CA LEU A 212 15.44 1.12 4.95
C LEU A 212 16.57 2.14 5.17
N HIS A 213 16.25 3.43 5.22
CA HIS A 213 17.21 4.50 5.48
C HIS A 213 17.59 4.65 6.97
N LEU A 214 16.87 3.95 7.87
CA LEU A 214 17.18 3.89 9.30
C LEU A 214 18.37 2.96 9.58
N VAL A 215 18.77 2.13 8.61
CA VAL A 215 20.01 1.34 8.68
C VAL A 215 21.17 2.24 8.26
N GLU A 216 21.80 2.89 9.23
CA GLU A 216 22.81 3.91 8.98
C GLU A 216 24.15 3.31 8.54
N SER A 217 24.48 2.12 9.06
CA SER A 217 25.72 1.43 8.73
C SER A 217 25.59 0.72 7.37
N PRO A 218 26.47 1.00 6.39
CA PRO A 218 26.50 0.27 5.13
C PRO A 218 26.71 -1.23 5.28
N SER A 219 27.42 -1.68 6.33
CA SER A 219 27.65 -3.11 6.58
C SER A 219 26.40 -3.81 7.10
N GLU A 220 25.63 -3.16 7.98
CA GLU A 220 24.35 -3.67 8.46
C GLU A 220 23.31 -3.70 7.33
N LEU A 221 23.28 -2.65 6.50
CA LEU A 221 22.41 -2.60 5.34
C LEU A 221 22.77 -3.71 4.35
N TRP A 222 24.06 -3.92 4.10
CA TRP A 222 24.53 -5.02 3.26
C TRP A 222 24.12 -6.38 3.85
N ALA A 223 24.31 -6.61 5.16
CA ALA A 223 23.97 -7.88 5.80
C ALA A 223 22.45 -8.17 5.71
N LEU A 224 21.62 -7.15 5.95
CA LEU A 224 20.16 -7.24 5.76
C LEU A 224 19.81 -7.61 4.31
N LEU A 225 20.38 -6.87 3.34
CA LEU A 225 20.08 -7.09 1.93
C LEU A 225 20.59 -8.45 1.43
N ALA A 226 21.73 -8.93 1.92
CA ALA A 226 22.24 -10.26 1.61
C ALA A 226 21.31 -11.35 2.17
N ALA A 227 20.81 -11.21 3.40
CA ALA A 227 19.85 -12.14 3.98
C ALA A 227 18.52 -12.15 3.20
N LEU A 228 18.02 -10.97 2.80
CA LEU A 228 16.83 -10.86 1.97
C LEU A 228 17.05 -11.44 0.56
N GLY A 229 18.25 -11.29 0.00
CA GLY A 229 18.62 -11.79 -1.33
C GLY A 229 18.43 -13.30 -1.45
N LYS A 230 18.72 -14.03 -0.36
CA LYS A 230 18.54 -15.49 -0.21
C LYS A 230 17.09 -15.93 -0.01
N ARG A 231 16.21 -15.00 0.34
CA ARG A 231 14.84 -15.28 0.80
C ARG A 231 13.77 -14.64 -0.09
N ALA A 232 14.15 -13.82 -1.05
CA ALA A 232 13.22 -13.08 -1.88
C ALA A 232 13.67 -12.93 -3.33
N ARG A 233 12.69 -12.84 -4.24
CA ARG A 233 12.93 -12.60 -5.67
C ARG A 233 12.99 -11.11 -5.99
N TRP A 234 12.10 -10.32 -5.39
CA TRP A 234 11.98 -8.89 -5.62
C TRP A 234 12.08 -8.10 -4.32
N LEU A 235 12.71 -6.94 -4.39
CA LEU A 235 12.76 -5.94 -3.32
C LEU A 235 12.16 -4.63 -3.83
N CYS A 236 11.12 -4.16 -3.16
CA CYS A 236 10.47 -2.88 -3.40
C CYS A 236 10.72 -1.95 -2.21
N VAL A 237 11.38 -0.83 -2.45
CA VAL A 237 11.58 0.21 -1.43
C VAL A 237 10.74 1.41 -1.79
N THR A 238 9.86 1.83 -0.87
CA THR A 238 9.19 3.12 -0.96
C THR A 238 9.85 4.10 0.01
N ALA A 239 10.16 5.31 -0.46
CA ALA A 239 10.86 6.34 0.34
C ALA A 239 10.49 7.75 -0.13
N PRO A 240 10.47 8.77 0.76
CA PRO A 240 10.30 10.16 0.35
C PRO A 240 11.57 10.74 -0.32
N HIS A 241 12.69 10.01 -0.25
CA HIS A 241 14.00 10.44 -0.72
C HIS A 241 14.78 9.30 -1.39
N LYS A 242 15.90 9.62 -2.02
CA LYS A 242 16.74 8.67 -2.77
C LYS A 242 17.56 7.71 -1.90
N LYS A 243 17.52 7.82 -0.56
CA LYS A 243 18.24 6.91 0.35
C LYS A 243 17.39 5.69 0.75
N PRO A 244 18.02 4.55 1.05
CA PRO A 244 19.45 4.27 0.87
C PRO A 244 19.81 4.03 -0.60
N ASP A 245 21.11 4.06 -0.88
CA ASP A 245 21.69 3.66 -2.17
C ASP A 245 22.12 2.20 -2.08
N ILE A 246 21.63 1.36 -3.00
CA ILE A 246 21.89 -0.08 -3.03
C ILE A 246 22.85 -0.36 -4.17
N LYS A 247 24.06 -0.81 -3.83
CA LYS A 247 25.10 -1.11 -4.82
C LYS A 247 24.75 -2.38 -5.60
N SER A 248 25.01 -2.38 -6.89
CA SER A 248 24.83 -3.57 -7.74
C SER A 248 25.65 -4.77 -7.28
N THR A 249 26.80 -4.53 -6.64
CA THR A 249 27.67 -5.57 -6.07
C THR A 249 27.09 -6.25 -4.82
N TRP A 250 25.90 -5.85 -4.35
CA TRP A 250 25.25 -6.41 -3.16
C TRP A 250 24.22 -7.50 -3.46
N GLY A 251 24.26 -8.08 -4.67
CA GLY A 251 23.34 -9.16 -5.07
C GLY A 251 21.96 -8.69 -5.49
N TRP A 252 21.79 -7.39 -5.75
CA TRP A 252 20.52 -6.78 -6.17
C TRP A 252 20.71 -5.97 -7.45
N ARG A 253 20.01 -6.35 -8.51
CA ARG A 253 19.99 -5.60 -9.76
C ARG A 253 18.78 -4.68 -9.81
N ARG A 254 19.05 -3.41 -10.11
CA ARG A 254 18.03 -2.38 -10.26
C ARG A 254 17.09 -2.73 -11.42
N TRP A 255 15.79 -2.54 -11.24
CA TRP A 255 14.78 -2.88 -12.25
C TRP A 255 13.89 -1.69 -12.57
N ASP A 256 13.48 -1.57 -13.83
CA ASP A 256 12.49 -0.60 -14.29
C ASP A 256 11.06 -1.14 -14.03
N PRO A 257 10.31 -0.58 -13.06
CA PRO A 257 8.95 -1.02 -12.74
C PRO A 257 7.90 -0.49 -13.74
N SER A 258 8.31 0.20 -14.81
CA SER A 258 7.42 0.65 -15.88
C SER A 258 6.95 -0.52 -16.76
N ALA A 259 6.18 -0.20 -17.81
CA ALA A 259 5.74 -1.19 -18.78
C ALA A 259 6.90 -1.93 -19.49
N ALA A 260 8.11 -1.35 -19.47
CA ALA A 260 9.30 -1.98 -20.04
C ALA A 260 9.71 -3.26 -19.29
N TRP A 261 9.61 -3.28 -17.95
CA TRP A 261 9.93 -4.42 -17.09
C TRP A 261 11.26 -5.11 -17.45
N ARG A 262 12.36 -4.39 -17.27
CA ARG A 262 13.71 -4.81 -17.66
C ARG A 262 14.74 -4.31 -16.65
N PRO A 263 15.99 -4.83 -16.67
CA PRO A 263 17.08 -4.23 -15.92
C PRO A 263 17.18 -2.72 -16.19
N ALA A 264 17.37 -1.94 -15.13
CA ALA A 264 17.62 -0.51 -15.26
C ALA A 264 19.09 -0.31 -15.66
N GLU A 265 19.32 -0.04 -16.95
CA GLU A 265 20.65 0.17 -17.51
C GLU A 265 20.96 1.67 -17.67
N GLY A 266 22.18 2.05 -17.30
CA GLY A 266 22.68 3.42 -17.43
C GLY A 266 22.36 4.33 -16.25
N ARG A 267 22.79 5.59 -16.36
CA ARG A 267 22.34 6.66 -15.46
C ARG A 267 21.06 7.19 -16.07
N GLY A 268 19.90 6.81 -15.51
CA GLY A 268 18.64 7.41 -15.92
C GLY A 268 18.67 8.93 -15.70
N ASN A 269 17.69 9.68 -16.21
CA ASN A 269 17.72 11.14 -16.15
C ASN A 269 17.81 11.62 -14.69
N VAL A 270 19.01 12.00 -14.26
CA VAL A 270 19.31 12.25 -12.85
C VAL A 270 18.74 13.62 -12.48
N GLY A 271 17.50 13.65 -11.99
CA GLY A 271 16.96 14.81 -11.28
C GLY A 271 15.70 15.41 -11.92
N GLY A 272 14.69 15.56 -11.09
CA GLY A 272 13.41 16.16 -11.43
C GLY A 272 12.29 15.67 -10.52
N VAL A 273 11.10 16.27 -10.69
CA VAL A 273 9.85 15.82 -10.05
C VAL A 273 9.49 14.38 -10.48
N GLU A 274 10.00 13.93 -11.62
CA GLU A 274 9.71 12.64 -12.25
C GLU A 274 10.66 11.49 -11.86
N GLY A 275 11.69 11.76 -11.06
CA GLY A 275 12.59 10.71 -10.55
C GLY A 275 13.90 10.54 -11.32
N ASP A 276 14.45 9.33 -11.31
CA ASP A 276 15.63 8.94 -12.09
C ASP A 276 15.28 8.19 -13.39
N GLY A 277 13.99 8.12 -13.76
CA GLY A 277 13.50 7.38 -14.93
C GLY A 277 13.29 5.88 -14.69
N PHE A 278 13.75 5.34 -13.56
CA PHE A 278 13.60 3.92 -13.18
C PHE A 278 12.85 3.77 -11.84
N GLU A 279 12.08 4.77 -11.46
CA GLU A 279 11.27 4.78 -10.24
C GLU A 279 9.86 5.31 -10.53
N ILE A 280 8.89 4.85 -9.75
CA ILE A 280 7.53 5.42 -9.78
C ILE A 280 7.50 6.54 -8.74
N VAL A 281 7.38 7.79 -9.19
CA VAL A 281 7.21 8.95 -8.30
C VAL A 281 5.75 9.40 -8.31
N LEU A 282 5.06 9.19 -7.20
CA LEU A 282 3.67 9.59 -7.01
C LEU A 282 3.51 10.18 -5.60
N ASP A 283 2.80 11.30 -5.47
CA ASP A 283 2.53 11.94 -4.17
C ASP A 283 3.79 12.17 -3.32
N ARG A 284 4.91 12.52 -3.97
CA ARG A 284 6.27 12.70 -3.36
C ARG A 284 6.89 11.42 -2.78
N VAL A 285 6.27 10.27 -3.01
CA VAL A 285 6.83 8.95 -2.69
C VAL A 285 7.53 8.39 -3.92
N ARG A 286 8.76 7.90 -3.70
CA ARG A 286 9.56 7.22 -4.71
C ARG A 286 9.50 5.72 -4.44
N LEU A 287 8.93 4.98 -5.38
CA LEU A 287 8.95 3.51 -5.37
C LEU A 287 10.07 3.03 -6.30
N ARG A 288 10.90 2.17 -5.74
CA ARG A 288 12.12 1.68 -6.37
C ARG A 288 12.12 0.15 -6.29
N LEU A 289 12.40 -0.52 -7.41
CA LEU A 289 12.38 -1.98 -7.51
C LEU A 289 13.78 -2.56 -7.81
N TRP A 290 14.09 -3.68 -7.17
CA TRP A 290 15.28 -4.48 -7.44
C TRP A 290 14.89 -5.95 -7.54
N ARG A 291 15.69 -6.70 -8.29
CA ARG A 291 15.62 -8.15 -8.42
C ARG A 291 16.84 -8.78 -7.74
N SER A 292 16.62 -9.88 -7.02
CA SER A 292 17.71 -10.66 -6.44
C SER A 292 18.47 -11.39 -7.54
N GLU A 293 19.80 -11.29 -7.52
CA GLU A 293 20.70 -12.04 -8.41
C GLU A 293 20.82 -13.51 -7.98
N GLU A 294 20.64 -13.81 -6.69
CA GLU A 294 20.77 -15.18 -6.17
C GLU A 294 19.58 -16.08 -6.56
N ASN A 295 18.40 -15.48 -6.74
CA ASN A 295 17.17 -16.19 -7.09
C ASN A 295 16.77 -15.99 -8.56
N TRP A 296 17.74 -15.63 -9.40
CA TRP A 296 17.58 -15.48 -10.83
C TRP A 296 17.98 -16.79 -11.51
N GLN A 297 16.99 -17.53 -12.00
CA GLN A 297 17.23 -18.54 -13.03
C GLN A 297 17.00 -17.85 -14.37
N GLU A 298 18.04 -17.76 -15.20
CA GLU A 298 17.84 -17.43 -16.61
C GLU A 298 16.95 -18.52 -17.18
N VAL A 299 15.73 -18.14 -17.57
CA VAL A 299 14.92 -19.00 -18.42
C VAL A 299 15.57 -18.90 -19.80
N GLU A 300 16.45 -19.85 -20.11
CA GLU A 300 16.92 -20.11 -21.48
C GLU A 300 15.74 -20.43 -22.41
#